data_AF-A0A399F210-F1
#
_entry.id   AF-A0A399F210-F1
#
_cell.length_a   1.000
_cell.length_b   1.000
_cell.length_c   1.000
_cell.angle_alpha   90.00
_cell.angle_beta   90.00
_cell.angle_gamma   90.00
#
_symmetry.space_group_name_H-M   'P 1'
#
loop_
_entity.id
_entity.type
_entity.pdbx_description
1 polymer ?
#
loop_
_entity_poly.entity_id
_entity_poly.type
_entity_poly.pdbx_seq_one_letter_code
_entity_poly.pdbx_strand_id
1 'polypeptide(L)'
;MRPILLAWAAAILLLSGCSQTAVMAALSEQIKHPIATATLDAGNNGLAAYYCRRVFCAGDDAQNQRVGGFLAFDLRGLEPPQDLKATLRLYQGEARSVYAELGELFVERIQVEEFRSPEALEAPALTSQTSQADGEGYLELDVTQAFQQALAEGQTTLQFRLRFSRPTNGNHRGDLAIFGAKEEYKPALILR
;
A
#
# COMPACT_ATOMS: atom_id res chain seq x y z
N MET A 1 34.75 56.35 -53.70
CA MET A 1 33.75 55.38 -54.24
C MET A 1 33.51 54.29 -53.19
N ARG A 2 32.33 53.66 -53.14
CA ARG A 2 32.05 52.40 -52.39
C ARG A 2 32.11 51.22 -53.38
N PRO A 3 32.62 50.04 -52.97
CA PRO A 3 31.80 48.96 -52.36
C PRO A 3 32.25 48.65 -50.91
N ILE A 4 31.53 47.97 -49.98
CA ILE A 4 30.40 47.00 -49.95
C ILE A 4 30.86 45.52 -49.86
N LEU A 5 30.34 44.79 -48.83
CA LEU A 5 30.45 43.33 -48.54
C LEU A 5 31.89 42.87 -48.16
N LEU A 6 32.20 41.86 -47.32
CA LEU A 6 31.57 40.75 -46.55
C LEU A 6 32.41 40.55 -45.22
N ALA A 7 32.20 39.65 -44.23
CA ALA A 7 31.22 38.61 -43.86
C ALA A 7 31.41 38.16 -42.38
N TRP A 8 30.32 37.76 -41.67
CA TRP A 8 30.27 36.75 -40.58
C TRP A 8 31.13 37.00 -39.30
N ALA A 9 31.13 36.18 -38.24
CA ALA A 9 30.02 35.65 -37.42
C ALA A 9 30.57 35.13 -36.06
N ALA A 10 29.74 35.15 -34.99
CA ALA A 10 30.02 34.57 -33.66
C ALA A 10 31.20 35.25 -32.88
N ALA A 11 31.48 34.96 -31.59
CA ALA A 11 30.95 33.90 -30.73
C ALA A 11 30.87 34.27 -29.22
N ILE A 12 30.00 33.54 -28.51
CA ILE A 12 29.99 33.28 -27.05
C ILE A 12 29.85 34.53 -26.14
N LEU A 13 28.60 34.84 -25.82
CA LEU A 13 28.24 35.45 -24.53
C LEU A 13 28.43 34.42 -23.40
N LEU A 14 28.78 34.91 -22.21
CA LEU A 14 28.83 34.11 -20.98
C LEU A 14 27.45 33.58 -20.62
N LEU A 15 27.34 32.28 -20.31
CA LEU A 15 26.23 31.72 -19.50
C LEU A 15 26.56 30.34 -18.91
N SER A 16 27.80 30.14 -18.48
CA SER A 16 28.18 28.98 -17.66
C SER A 16 27.67 29.16 -16.23
N GLY A 17 26.66 28.38 -15.81
CA GLY A 17 26.31 28.24 -14.38
C GLY A 17 24.95 28.75 -13.90
N CYS A 18 23.86 28.52 -14.65
CA CYS A 18 22.57 28.28 -13.97
C CYS A 18 22.44 26.77 -13.72
N SER A 19 22.48 26.38 -12.45
CA SER A 19 22.71 25.03 -11.97
C SER A 19 21.62 24.03 -12.33
N GLN A 20 22.02 22.78 -12.64
CA GLN A 20 21.12 21.63 -12.88
C GLN A 20 20.25 21.27 -11.65
N THR A 21 20.47 21.89 -10.49
CA THR A 21 19.70 21.69 -9.25
C THR A 21 18.20 21.93 -9.43
N ALA A 22 17.78 22.80 -10.35
CA ALA A 22 16.37 23.04 -10.65
C ALA A 22 15.64 21.83 -11.26
N VAL A 23 16.37 20.87 -11.84
CA VAL A 23 15.82 19.62 -12.39
C VAL A 23 15.79 18.49 -11.34
N MET A 24 16.42 18.72 -10.18
CA MET A 24 16.36 17.83 -9.01
C MET A 24 15.32 18.29 -7.97
N ALA A 25 14.30 19.04 -8.40
CA ALA A 25 13.01 19.10 -7.73
C ALA A 25 12.22 17.78 -7.96
N ALA A 26 12.89 16.65 -7.72
CA ALA A 26 12.23 15.36 -7.66
C ALA A 26 11.41 15.30 -6.36
N LEU A 27 10.12 15.01 -6.47
CA LEU A 27 9.31 14.59 -5.33
C LEU A 27 9.97 13.34 -4.76
N SER A 28 10.62 13.46 -3.60
CA SER A 28 11.48 12.41 -3.05
C SER A 28 10.61 11.31 -2.47
N GLU A 29 10.31 10.30 -3.28
CA GLU A 29 9.47 9.15 -2.92
C GLU A 29 9.93 8.53 -1.59
N GLN A 30 9.16 8.74 -0.53
CA GLN A 30 9.47 8.19 0.78
C GLN A 30 8.73 6.87 0.96
N ILE A 31 9.49 5.78 0.96
CA ILE A 31 8.98 4.42 1.19
C ILE A 31 9.03 4.11 2.69
N LYS A 32 7.89 3.82 3.30
CA LYS A 32 7.76 3.31 4.68
C LYS A 32 7.24 1.88 4.66
N HIS A 33 7.94 0.96 5.32
CA HIS A 33 7.44 -0.39 5.58
C HIS A 33 6.57 -0.42 6.86
N PRO A 34 5.72 -1.45 7.03
CA PRO A 34 4.94 -1.60 8.26
C PRO A 34 5.86 -1.79 9.47
N ILE A 35 5.52 -1.13 10.59
CA ILE A 35 6.13 -1.39 11.91
C ILE A 35 5.53 -2.64 12.57
N ALA A 36 4.32 -3.04 12.18
CA ALA A 36 3.69 -4.29 12.57
C ALA A 36 2.84 -4.84 11.43
N THR A 37 2.83 -6.16 11.30
CA THR A 37 1.84 -6.90 10.51
C THR A 37 1.25 -8.02 11.35
N ALA A 38 0.00 -8.40 11.04
CA ALA A 38 -0.62 -9.58 11.62
C ALA A 38 -1.60 -10.22 10.64
N THR A 39 -1.92 -11.48 10.89
CA THR A 39 -3.12 -12.14 10.39
C THR A 39 -3.90 -12.65 11.59
N LEU A 40 -5.22 -12.54 11.52
CA LEU A 40 -6.14 -13.18 12.45
C LEU A 40 -7.13 -14.04 11.67
N ASP A 41 -7.35 -15.25 12.18
CA ASP A 41 -8.18 -16.31 11.63
C ASP A 41 -9.31 -16.59 12.63
N ALA A 42 -10.58 -16.56 12.19
CA ALA A 42 -11.73 -16.43 13.10
C ALA A 42 -11.90 -17.60 14.08
N GLY A 43 -11.46 -18.81 13.73
CA GLY A 43 -11.45 -20.00 14.60
C GLY A 43 -10.05 -20.57 14.89
N ASN A 44 -8.99 -19.91 14.39
CA ASN A 44 -7.58 -20.19 14.69
C ASN A 44 -7.10 -21.63 14.39
N ASN A 45 -7.75 -22.35 13.48
CA ASN A 45 -7.54 -23.78 13.29
C ASN A 45 -7.45 -24.25 11.81
N GLY A 46 -7.52 -23.34 10.83
CA GLY A 46 -7.44 -23.68 9.40
C GLY A 46 -6.07 -23.51 8.75
N LEU A 47 -6.06 -23.39 7.42
CA LEU A 47 -4.84 -23.26 6.62
C LEU A 47 -4.10 -21.94 6.87
N ALA A 48 -4.81 -20.87 7.27
CA ALA A 48 -4.19 -19.61 7.67
C ALA A 48 -3.25 -19.80 8.86
N ALA A 49 -3.63 -20.64 9.83
CA ALA A 49 -2.79 -21.00 10.98
C ALA A 49 -1.56 -21.85 10.61
N TYR A 50 -1.38 -22.27 9.34
CA TYR A 50 -0.17 -22.89 8.80
C TYR A 50 0.63 -21.91 7.92
N TYR A 51 0.03 -21.41 6.83
CA TYR A 51 0.73 -20.58 5.84
C TYR A 51 1.08 -19.19 6.39
N CYS A 52 0.15 -18.54 7.10
CA CYS A 52 0.27 -17.14 7.49
C CYS A 52 1.04 -16.94 8.82
N ARG A 53 1.96 -17.85 9.14
CA ARG A 53 2.91 -17.74 10.27
C ARG A 53 4.14 -16.90 9.96
N ARG A 54 4.50 -16.76 8.68
CA ARG A 54 5.74 -16.10 8.20
C ARG A 54 5.50 -15.02 7.15
N VAL A 55 4.24 -14.93 6.70
CA VAL A 55 3.68 -14.00 5.73
C VAL A 55 2.32 -13.58 6.31
N PHE A 56 1.76 -12.45 5.89
CA PHE A 56 0.41 -12.07 6.29
C PHE A 56 -0.53 -12.23 5.09
N CYS A 57 -1.78 -12.57 5.37
CA CYS A 57 -2.76 -12.97 4.37
C CYS A 57 -4.18 -12.52 4.76
N ALA A 58 -5.08 -12.55 3.79
CA ALA A 58 -6.53 -12.40 3.98
C ALA A 58 -7.26 -13.37 3.04
N GLY A 59 -8.48 -13.79 3.39
CA GLY A 59 -9.28 -14.73 2.60
C GLY A 59 -10.04 -15.75 3.43
N ASP A 60 -10.11 -16.99 2.92
CA ASP A 60 -10.79 -18.15 3.55
C ASP A 60 -9.78 -19.22 4.03
N ASP A 61 -9.96 -19.76 5.23
CA ASP A 61 -9.05 -20.72 5.87
C ASP A 61 -9.23 -22.20 5.42
N ALA A 62 -10.19 -22.50 4.54
CA ALA A 62 -10.72 -23.81 4.14
C ALA A 62 -11.72 -24.48 5.10
N GLN A 63 -11.92 -23.95 6.31
CA GLN A 63 -13.06 -24.31 7.15
C GLN A 63 -14.28 -23.40 6.90
N ASN A 64 -14.22 -22.57 5.84
CA ASN A 64 -15.13 -21.47 5.56
C ASN A 64 -15.12 -20.42 6.69
N GLN A 65 -13.94 -20.08 7.21
CA GLN A 65 -13.74 -19.03 8.20
C GLN A 65 -13.00 -17.83 7.61
N ARG A 66 -13.38 -16.65 8.09
CA ARG A 66 -12.81 -15.37 7.70
C ARG A 66 -11.37 -15.23 8.20
N VAL A 67 -10.47 -14.87 7.29
CA VAL A 67 -9.08 -14.51 7.57
C VAL A 67 -8.84 -13.04 7.23
N GLY A 68 -8.40 -12.25 8.22
CA GLY A 68 -8.09 -10.83 8.07
C GLY A 68 -6.58 -10.56 8.15
N GLY A 69 -6.08 -9.75 7.23
CA GLY A 69 -4.70 -9.25 7.24
C GLY A 69 -4.63 -7.83 7.81
N PHE A 70 -3.58 -7.52 8.57
CA PHE A 70 -3.47 -6.23 9.29
C PHE A 70 -2.08 -5.62 9.13
N LEU A 71 -2.03 -4.29 8.99
CA LEU A 71 -0.84 -3.49 8.77
C LEU A 71 -0.86 -2.23 9.64
N ALA A 72 0.27 -1.88 10.28
CA ALA A 72 0.48 -0.57 10.89
C ALA A 72 1.73 0.11 10.34
N PHE A 73 1.62 1.39 9.96
CA PHE A 73 2.73 2.24 9.53
C PHE A 73 2.95 3.39 10.52
N ASP A 74 4.22 3.74 10.78
CA ASP A 74 4.58 4.84 11.69
C ASP A 74 4.42 6.20 11.01
N LEU A 75 3.61 7.08 11.59
CA LEU A 75 3.39 8.45 11.11
C LEU A 75 4.28 9.49 11.82
N ARG A 76 5.00 9.11 12.87
CA ARG A 76 5.84 10.05 13.64
C ARG A 76 6.93 10.64 12.74
N GLY A 77 7.19 11.94 12.93
CA GLY A 77 8.14 12.70 12.10
C GLY A 77 7.64 13.03 10.68
N LEU A 78 6.36 12.78 10.37
CA LEU A 78 5.72 13.32 9.17
C LEU A 78 5.01 14.62 9.51
N GLU A 79 5.52 15.74 8.99
CA GLU A 79 4.72 16.95 8.84
C GLU A 79 3.81 16.77 7.61
N PRO A 80 2.50 17.13 7.67
CA PRO A 80 1.60 16.98 6.54
C PRO A 80 1.85 18.05 5.45
N PRO A 81 2.38 17.69 4.26
CA PRO A 81 2.45 18.60 3.12
C PRO A 81 1.07 18.65 2.47
N GLN A 82 0.65 19.83 2.00
CA GLN A 82 -0.73 20.06 1.54
C GLN A 82 -1.13 19.21 0.31
N ASP A 83 -0.15 18.77 -0.49
CA ASP A 83 -0.36 18.01 -1.73
C ASP A 83 0.12 16.54 -1.66
N LEU A 84 0.61 16.07 -0.50
CA LEU A 84 1.25 14.74 -0.40
C LEU A 84 0.25 13.61 -0.63
N LYS A 85 0.60 12.72 -1.57
CA LYS A 85 -0.14 11.51 -1.89
C LYS A 85 0.43 10.32 -1.13
N ALA A 86 -0.45 9.43 -0.70
CA ALA A 86 -0.07 8.19 -0.05
C ALA A 86 -0.61 6.99 -0.84
N THR A 87 0.27 6.10 -1.27
CA THR A 87 -0.06 4.88 -2.00
C THR A 87 0.31 3.66 -1.18
N LEU A 88 -0.64 2.78 -0.90
CA LEU A 88 -0.35 1.46 -0.33
C LEU A 88 0.02 0.52 -1.48
N ARG A 89 1.29 0.11 -1.54
CA ARG A 89 1.75 -0.96 -2.44
C ARG A 89 1.72 -2.29 -1.70
N LEU A 90 1.00 -3.26 -2.27
CA LEU A 90 0.94 -4.66 -1.86
C LEU A 90 1.45 -5.53 -3.01
N TYR A 91 2.14 -6.63 -2.72
CA TYR A 91 2.37 -7.68 -3.70
C TYR A 91 1.45 -8.86 -3.39
N GLN A 92 0.63 -9.27 -4.35
CA GLN A 92 -0.30 -10.39 -4.21
C GLN A 92 0.26 -11.64 -4.91
N GLY A 93 0.67 -12.63 -4.11
CA GLY A 93 1.06 -13.96 -4.60
C GLY A 93 -0.16 -14.87 -4.76
N GLU A 94 -0.14 -15.74 -5.76
CA GLU A 94 -1.13 -16.82 -6.01
C GLU A 94 -2.61 -16.38 -6.16
N ALA A 95 -2.86 -15.06 -6.20
CA ALA A 95 -4.17 -14.43 -6.02
C ALA A 95 -5.23 -14.69 -7.10
N ARG A 96 -4.89 -15.24 -8.27
CA ARG A 96 -5.81 -15.26 -9.44
C ARG A 96 -7.11 -16.04 -9.21
N SER A 97 -7.09 -17.15 -8.47
CA SER A 97 -8.32 -17.85 -8.08
C SER A 97 -9.02 -17.14 -6.93
N VAL A 98 -8.26 -16.71 -5.92
CA VAL A 98 -8.76 -16.09 -4.69
C VAL A 98 -9.66 -14.90 -4.98
N TYR A 99 -9.27 -13.99 -5.87
CA TYR A 99 -10.08 -12.80 -6.18
C TYR A 99 -11.32 -13.15 -7.03
N ALA A 100 -11.32 -14.26 -7.78
CA ALA A 100 -12.52 -14.75 -8.47
C ALA A 100 -13.52 -15.40 -7.51
N GLU A 101 -13.03 -16.19 -6.55
CA GLU A 101 -13.85 -16.90 -5.56
C GLU A 101 -14.30 -16.02 -4.38
N LEU A 102 -13.51 -15.01 -3.99
CA LEU A 102 -13.78 -14.10 -2.87
C LEU A 102 -14.17 -12.67 -3.30
N GLY A 103 -13.91 -12.27 -4.55
CA GLY A 103 -14.27 -10.95 -5.09
C GLY A 103 -13.21 -9.87 -4.81
N GLU A 104 -13.67 -8.63 -4.60
CA GLU A 104 -12.80 -7.46 -4.44
C GLU A 104 -12.03 -7.49 -3.11
N LEU A 105 -10.77 -7.03 -3.12
CA LEU A 105 -10.04 -6.72 -1.91
C LEU A 105 -10.49 -5.35 -1.37
N PHE A 106 -10.90 -5.31 -0.11
CA PHE A 106 -11.11 -4.10 0.67
C PHE A 106 -9.87 -3.79 1.49
N VAL A 107 -9.41 -2.53 1.40
CA VAL A 107 -8.38 -1.93 2.25
C VAL A 107 -9.07 -0.88 3.12
N GLU A 108 -9.24 -1.20 4.40
CA GLU A 108 -10.01 -0.40 5.34
C GLU A 108 -9.08 0.26 6.36
N ARG A 109 -9.15 1.58 6.53
CA ARG A 109 -8.54 2.22 7.70
C ARG A 109 -9.34 1.82 8.93
N ILE A 110 -8.68 1.29 9.94
CA ILE A 110 -9.28 0.97 11.24
C ILE A 110 -8.49 1.69 12.34
N GLN A 111 -8.92 1.55 13.59
CA GLN A 111 -8.12 1.89 14.76
C GLN A 111 -8.43 0.90 15.88
N VAL A 112 -7.43 0.13 16.31
CA VAL A 112 -7.50 -0.82 17.43
C VAL A 112 -6.22 -0.81 18.26
N GLU A 113 -6.30 -1.34 19.49
CA GLU A 113 -5.15 -1.46 20.39
C GLU A 113 -4.27 -2.69 20.03
N GLU A 114 -4.88 -3.83 19.69
CA GLU A 114 -4.17 -5.05 19.29
C GLU A 114 -4.80 -5.74 18.07
N PHE A 115 -4.03 -5.90 16.98
CA PHE A 115 -4.47 -6.61 15.75
C PHE A 115 -4.74 -8.11 15.92
N ARG A 116 -4.29 -8.72 17.03
CA ARG A 116 -4.51 -10.14 17.34
C ARG A 116 -5.79 -10.39 18.14
N SER A 117 -6.45 -9.33 18.61
CA SER A 117 -7.73 -9.44 19.32
C SER A 117 -8.87 -9.64 18.32
N PRO A 118 -9.86 -10.53 18.57
CA PRO A 118 -10.99 -10.76 17.67
C PRO A 118 -11.73 -9.50 17.22
N GLU A 119 -11.78 -8.48 18.08
CA GLU A 119 -12.34 -7.16 17.84
C GLU A 119 -11.71 -6.46 16.62
N ALA A 120 -10.46 -6.78 16.24
CA ALA A 120 -9.83 -6.24 15.04
C ALA A 120 -10.51 -6.70 13.75
N LEU A 121 -11.14 -7.88 13.73
CA LEU A 121 -11.97 -8.33 12.60
C LEU A 121 -13.26 -7.49 12.49
N GLU A 122 -13.89 -7.16 13.60
CA GLU A 122 -15.20 -6.47 13.61
C GLU A 122 -15.12 -4.95 13.82
N ALA A 123 -13.91 -4.39 13.99
CA ALA A 123 -13.68 -2.94 14.11
C ALA A 123 -14.27 -2.15 12.92
N PRO A 124 -14.90 -0.98 13.15
CA PRO A 124 -15.49 -0.19 12.08
C PRO A 124 -14.42 0.35 11.12
N ALA A 125 -14.74 0.33 9.82
CA ALA A 125 -13.91 0.98 8.81
C ALA A 125 -14.12 2.51 8.87
N LEU A 126 -13.04 3.25 9.11
CA LEU A 126 -13.01 4.72 9.17
C LEU A 126 -12.92 5.33 7.76
N THR A 127 -12.18 4.67 6.87
CA THR A 127 -12.25 4.81 5.40
C THR A 127 -12.11 3.43 4.76
N SER A 128 -12.55 3.29 3.51
CA SER A 128 -12.49 2.02 2.78
C SER A 128 -12.24 2.27 1.30
N GLN A 129 -11.23 1.62 0.76
CA GLN A 129 -10.91 1.59 -0.67
C GLN A 129 -10.98 0.14 -1.18
N THR A 130 -11.55 -0.08 -2.36
CA THR A 130 -11.61 -1.42 -2.97
C THR A 130 -10.65 -1.55 -4.14
N SER A 131 -10.30 -2.80 -4.46
CA SER A 131 -9.57 -3.16 -5.66
C SER A 131 -10.08 -4.49 -6.22
N GLN A 132 -10.38 -4.47 -7.52
CA GLN A 132 -10.25 -5.65 -8.37
C GLN A 132 -8.78 -5.71 -8.81
N ALA A 133 -8.13 -6.85 -8.59
CA ALA A 133 -6.73 -7.05 -8.94
C ALA A 133 -6.55 -8.44 -9.57
N ASP A 134 -6.52 -8.48 -10.89
CA ASP A 134 -6.43 -9.71 -11.66
C ASP A 134 -5.01 -10.28 -11.68
N GLY A 135 -4.84 -11.52 -11.23
CA GLY A 135 -3.59 -12.26 -11.36
C GLY A 135 -2.63 -12.10 -10.18
N GLU A 136 -1.34 -12.26 -10.45
CA GLU A 136 -0.22 -12.11 -9.51
C GLU A 136 0.58 -10.85 -9.87
N GLY A 137 1.03 -10.08 -8.87
CA GLY A 137 1.81 -8.88 -9.11
C GLY A 137 1.69 -7.81 -8.03
N TYR A 138 2.05 -6.58 -8.38
CA TYR A 138 1.88 -5.42 -7.51
C TYR A 138 0.50 -4.78 -7.69
N LEU A 139 -0.18 -4.56 -6.56
CA LEU A 139 -1.34 -3.71 -6.43
C LEU A 139 -0.93 -2.40 -5.74
N GLU A 140 -1.26 -1.26 -6.35
CA GLU A 140 -1.11 0.07 -5.75
C GLU A 140 -2.50 0.69 -5.53
N LEU A 141 -2.84 1.00 -4.28
CA LEU A 141 -4.08 1.68 -3.91
C LEU A 141 -3.78 3.11 -3.42
N ASP A 142 -4.54 4.08 -3.89
CA ASP A 142 -4.53 5.43 -3.32
C ASP A 142 -5.19 5.40 -1.93
N VAL A 143 -4.38 5.67 -0.90
CA VAL A 143 -4.81 5.76 0.50
C VAL A 143 -4.61 7.18 1.06
N THR A 144 -4.46 8.19 0.18
CA THR A 144 -4.20 9.59 0.54
C THR A 144 -5.23 10.12 1.55
N GLN A 145 -6.52 9.85 1.34
CA GLN A 145 -7.57 10.25 2.28
C GLN A 145 -7.39 9.61 3.67
N ALA A 146 -7.08 8.32 3.72
CA ALA A 146 -6.88 7.58 4.98
C ALA A 146 -5.67 8.11 5.76
N PHE A 147 -4.59 8.41 5.05
CA PHE A 147 -3.35 8.99 5.58
C PHE A 147 -3.56 10.43 6.08
N GLN A 148 -4.18 11.29 5.28
CA GLN A 148 -4.44 12.69 5.64
C GLN A 148 -5.39 12.80 6.85
N GLN A 149 -6.42 11.95 6.93
CA GLN A 149 -7.27 11.88 8.12
C GLN A 149 -6.51 11.44 9.37
N ALA A 150 -5.68 10.39 9.28
CA ALA A 150 -4.89 9.92 10.42
C ALA A 150 -3.94 11.02 10.95
N LEU A 151 -3.29 11.79 10.07
CA LEU A 151 -2.48 12.95 10.48
C LEU A 151 -3.33 14.08 11.09
N ALA A 152 -4.49 14.40 10.51
CA ALA A 152 -5.39 15.43 11.03
C ALA A 152 -6.02 15.06 12.39
N GLU A 153 -6.20 13.76 12.66
CA GLU A 153 -6.60 13.20 13.96
C GLU A 153 -5.45 13.15 14.98
N GLY A 154 -4.22 13.50 14.59
CA GLY A 154 -3.04 13.42 15.44
C GLY A 154 -2.53 12.00 15.71
N GLN A 155 -2.91 11.02 14.89
CA GLN A 155 -2.50 9.63 15.07
C GLN A 155 -1.00 9.46 14.84
N THR A 156 -0.36 8.66 15.70
CA THR A 156 1.05 8.26 15.51
C THR A 156 1.22 7.04 14.61
N THR A 157 0.12 6.35 14.27
CA THR A 157 0.12 5.18 13.38
C THR A 157 -1.03 5.22 12.38
N LEU A 158 -0.79 4.80 11.15
CA LEU A 158 -1.83 4.49 10.17
C LEU A 158 -2.06 2.98 10.16
N GLN A 159 -3.24 2.54 10.57
CA GLN A 159 -3.63 1.13 10.63
C GLN A 159 -4.56 0.77 9.47
N PHE A 160 -4.31 -0.37 8.82
CA PHE A 160 -5.17 -0.94 7.78
C PHE A 160 -5.56 -2.38 8.08
N ARG A 161 -6.80 -2.73 7.73
CA ARG A 161 -7.31 -4.10 7.59
C ARG A 161 -7.48 -4.45 6.12
N LEU A 162 -7.09 -5.66 5.75
CA LEU A 162 -7.35 -6.32 4.48
C LEU A 162 -8.44 -7.38 4.68
N ARG A 163 -9.50 -7.32 3.87
CA ARG A 163 -10.54 -8.37 3.77
C ARG A 163 -11.08 -8.46 2.35
N PHE A 164 -11.70 -9.57 1.99
CA PHE A 164 -12.41 -9.69 0.71
C PHE A 164 -13.88 -9.25 0.79
N SER A 165 -14.53 -9.08 -0.36
CA SER A 165 -15.95 -8.73 -0.46
C SER A 165 -16.85 -9.88 0.00
N ARG A 166 -16.49 -11.12 -0.36
CA ARG A 166 -16.93 -12.35 0.28
C ARG A 166 -15.78 -12.83 1.18
N PRO A 167 -15.88 -12.76 2.51
CA PRO A 167 -14.80 -13.21 3.40
C PRO A 167 -14.66 -14.74 3.45
N THR A 168 -15.63 -15.46 2.90
CA THR A 168 -15.65 -16.92 2.73
C THR A 168 -16.38 -17.28 1.44
N ASN A 169 -16.15 -18.47 0.88
CA ASN A 169 -16.85 -18.93 -0.34
C ASN A 169 -17.70 -20.20 -0.16
N GLY A 170 -17.56 -20.92 0.96
CA GLY A 170 -18.33 -22.14 1.23
C GLY A 170 -17.84 -23.40 0.51
N ASN A 171 -16.72 -23.33 -0.23
CA ASN A 171 -16.26 -24.44 -1.08
C ASN A 171 -15.31 -25.43 -0.34
N HIS A 172 -14.97 -25.17 0.92
CA HIS A 172 -14.03 -25.94 1.74
C HIS A 172 -12.60 -26.07 1.17
N ARG A 173 -12.16 -25.09 0.39
CA ARG A 173 -10.78 -24.87 -0.06
C ARG A 173 -10.28 -23.57 0.54
N GLY A 174 -8.97 -23.49 0.77
CA GLY A 174 -8.36 -22.26 1.27
C GLY A 174 -8.08 -21.32 0.12
N ASP A 175 -8.80 -20.21 0.07
CA ASP A 175 -8.58 -19.15 -0.89
C ASP A 175 -7.93 -17.97 -0.14
N LEU A 176 -6.59 -18.02 -0.01
CA LEU A 176 -5.79 -17.07 0.77
C LEU A 176 -4.92 -16.21 -0.15
N ALA A 177 -5.14 -14.89 -0.17
CA ALA A 177 -4.21 -13.97 -0.82
C ALA A 177 -3.01 -13.74 0.10
N ILE A 178 -1.82 -14.09 -0.39
CA ILE A 178 -0.57 -13.99 0.38
C ILE A 178 0.15 -12.68 0.03
N PHE A 179 0.48 -11.91 1.05
CA PHE A 179 1.17 -10.62 0.94
C PHE A 179 2.52 -10.66 1.66
N GLY A 180 3.55 -10.05 1.07
CA GLY A 180 4.89 -10.00 1.68
C GLY A 180 5.61 -11.34 1.73
N ALA A 181 5.40 -12.22 0.74
CA ALA A 181 5.99 -13.57 0.69
C ALA A 181 7.54 -13.60 0.68
N LYS A 182 8.18 -12.47 0.39
CA LYS A 182 9.63 -12.27 0.44
C LYS A 182 9.96 -10.84 0.87
N GLU A 183 11.22 -10.59 1.20
CA GLU A 183 11.73 -9.25 1.51
C GLU A 183 11.50 -8.26 0.37
N GLU A 184 11.77 -8.64 -0.89
CA GLU A 184 11.56 -7.76 -2.05
C GLU A 184 10.08 -7.45 -2.35
N TYR A 185 9.13 -8.14 -1.69
CA TYR A 185 7.68 -8.04 -1.89
C TYR A 185 6.94 -7.52 -0.65
N LYS A 186 7.66 -7.01 0.36
CA LYS A 186 7.05 -6.43 1.57
C LYS A 186 6.09 -5.28 1.21
N PRO A 187 4.99 -5.12 1.97
CA PRO A 187 4.13 -3.94 1.85
C PRO A 187 4.92 -2.65 2.03
N ALA A 188 4.44 -1.59 1.37
CA ALA A 188 4.97 -0.26 1.52
C ALA A 188 3.85 0.78 1.49
N LEU A 189 3.93 1.74 2.41
CA LEU A 189 3.28 3.03 2.27
C LEU A 189 4.27 3.94 1.55
N ILE A 190 3.92 4.31 0.33
CA ILE A 190 4.74 5.14 -0.56
C ILE A 190 4.17 6.56 -0.52
N LEU A 191 4.99 7.53 -0.15
CA LEU A 191 4.60 8.95 -0.05
C LEU A 191 5.25 9.75 -1.18
N ARG A 192 4.47 10.57 -1.89
CA ARG A 192 4.85 11.27 -3.14
C ARG A 192 4.28 12.69 -3.18
#